data_AF-A0A9D1QBS7-F1
#
_entry.id   AF-A0A9D1QBS7-F1
#
_cell.length_a   1.000
_cell.length_b   1.000
_cell.length_c   1.000
_cell.angle_alpha   90.00
_cell.angle_beta   90.00
_cell.angle_gamma   90.00
#
_symmetry.space_group_name_H-M   'P 1'
#
loop_
_entity.id
_entity.type
_entity.pdbx_description
1 polymer ?
#
loop_
_entity_poly.entity_id
_entity_poly.type
_entity_poly.pdbx_seq_one_letter_code
_entity_poly.pdbx_strand_id
1 'polypeptide(L)'
;MNVEMSLLEYLAYRAGCRWLSDLHCLDGCQRIRLHHVLEQLPPEAAPLREWNDAVTYLTGRQPAATAAAARQALLDSLRRDAGGAGPD
;
A
#
# COMPACT_ATOMS: atom_id res chain seq x y z
N MET A 1 9.14 -14.64 19.05
CA MET A 1 8.93 -13.37 18.31
C MET A 1 8.65 -13.75 16.86
N ASN A 2 7.40 -14.07 16.53
CA ASN A 2 7.00 -14.36 15.16
C ASN A 2 6.74 -13.04 14.44
N VAL A 3 7.81 -12.43 13.94
CA VAL A 3 7.69 -11.30 13.01
C VAL A 3 7.30 -11.89 11.65
N GLU A 4 6.06 -12.37 11.53
CA GLU A 4 5.43 -12.57 10.23
C GLU A 4 5.26 -11.17 9.62
N MET A 5 6.26 -10.73 8.86
CA MET A 5 6.22 -9.44 8.17
C MET A 5 4.94 -9.38 7.35
N SER A 6 3.99 -8.56 7.78
CA SER A 6 2.73 -8.41 7.06
C SER A 6 2.98 -7.68 5.74
N LEU A 7 2.10 -7.83 4.74
CA LEU A 7 2.19 -7.06 3.49
C LEU A 7 2.43 -5.57 3.73
N LEU A 8 1.79 -4.97 4.75
CA LEU A 8 2.01 -3.59 5.18
C LEU A 8 3.47 -3.29 5.56
N GLU A 9 4.13 -4.17 6.31
CA GLU A 9 5.54 -3.99 6.69
C GLU A 9 6.47 -4.15 5.49
N TYR A 10 6.18 -5.12 4.61
CA TYR A 10 6.90 -5.28 3.36
C TYR A 10 6.81 -4.02 2.48
N LEU A 11 5.60 -3.47 2.36
CA LEU A 11 5.32 -2.23 1.65
C LEU A 11 6.08 -1.05 2.27
N ALA A 12 6.12 -0.95 3.60
CA ALA A 12 6.87 0.08 4.33
C ALA A 12 8.36 0.00 4.03
N TYR A 13 8.91 -1.21 4.14
CA TYR A 13 10.31 -1.50 3.87
C TYR A 13 10.68 -1.12 2.43
N ARG A 14 9.84 -1.46 1.45
CA ARG A 14 10.08 -1.15 0.03
C ARG A 14 9.89 0.33 -0.30
N ALA A 15 8.99 1.03 0.40
CA ALA A 15 8.84 2.47 0.28
C ALA A 15 9.97 3.26 0.96
N GLY A 16 10.74 2.62 1.84
CA GLY A 16 11.76 3.28 2.67
C GLY A 16 11.16 3.96 3.91
N CYS A 17 9.94 3.59 4.29
CA CYS A 17 9.31 4.02 5.53
C CYS A 17 9.92 3.23 6.70
N ARG A 18 10.30 3.94 7.75
CA ARG A 18 10.87 3.32 8.95
C ARG A 18 9.79 2.76 9.86
N TRP A 19 8.56 3.28 9.77
CA TRP A 19 7.41 2.85 10.56
C TRP A 19 6.17 2.67 9.68
N LEU A 20 5.26 1.78 10.10
CA LEU A 20 3.95 1.60 9.45
C LEU A 20 3.12 2.89 9.48
N SER A 21 3.27 3.70 10.53
CA SER A 21 2.56 4.97 10.63
C SER A 21 2.97 5.99 9.55
N ASP A 22 4.22 5.92 9.05
CA ASP A 22 4.67 6.79 7.94
C ASP A 22 3.98 6.45 6.62
N LEU A 23 3.40 5.25 6.49
CA LEU A 23 2.67 4.84 5.30
C LEU A 23 1.34 5.61 5.12
N HIS A 24 0.83 6.24 6.19
CA HIS A 24 -0.27 7.21 6.08
C HIS A 24 0.20 8.58 5.57
N CYS A 25 1.46 8.93 5.79
CA CYS A 25 2.02 10.23 5.43
C CYS A 25 3.11 10.07 4.37
N LEU A 26 2.78 9.37 3.28
CA LEU A 26 3.73 9.12 2.20
C LEU A 26 4.03 10.41 1.43
N ASP A 27 5.30 10.67 1.18
CA ASP A 27 5.73 11.68 0.21
C ASP A 27 5.37 11.28 -1.23
N GLY A 28 5.26 12.25 -2.14
CA GLY A 28 4.95 11.99 -3.56
C GLY A 28 5.89 10.93 -4.19
N CYS A 29 7.19 11.01 -3.88
CA CYS A 29 8.18 10.02 -4.32
C CYS A 29 7.94 8.63 -3.72
N GLN A 30 7.55 8.55 -2.45
CA GLN A 30 7.25 7.28 -1.78
C GLN A 30 5.97 6.66 -2.34
N ARG A 31 4.94 7.47 -2.65
CA ARG A 31 3.72 7.00 -3.33
C ARG A 31 4.01 6.40 -4.70
N ILE A 32 4.82 7.06 -5.54
CA ILE A 32 5.22 6.52 -6.85
C ILE A 32 5.98 5.20 -6.68
N ARG A 33 6.91 5.14 -5.73
CA ARG A 33 7.65 3.90 -5.43
C ARG A 33 6.69 2.79 -5.01
N LEU A 34 5.78 3.08 -4.07
CA LEU A 34 4.78 2.13 -3.58
C LEU A 34 3.84 1.65 -4.70
N HIS A 35 3.43 2.55 -5.59
CA HIS A 35 2.64 2.20 -6.78
C HIS A 35 3.39 1.20 -7.65
N HIS A 36 4.65 1.48 -8.03
CA HIS A 36 5.48 0.53 -8.78
C HIS A 36 5.71 -0.79 -8.03
N VAL A 37 5.75 -0.76 -6.70
CA VAL A 37 5.87 -1.99 -5.89
C VAL A 37 4.64 -2.85 -6.05
N LEU A 38 3.48 -2.25 -5.84
CA LEU A 38 2.17 -2.89 -5.94
C LEU A 38 1.92 -3.38 -7.37
N GLU A 39 2.38 -2.66 -8.40
CA GLU A 39 2.29 -3.12 -9.79
C GLU A 39 3.11 -4.36 -10.08
N GLN A 40 4.26 -4.52 -9.42
CA GLN A 40 5.10 -5.70 -9.57
C GLN A 40 4.64 -6.87 -8.69
N LEU A 41 3.87 -6.60 -7.64
CA LEU A 41 3.48 -7.61 -6.67
C LEU A 41 2.28 -8.42 -7.19
N PRO A 42 2.41 -9.73 -7.46
CA PRO A 42 1.26 -10.53 -7.86
C PRO A 42 0.24 -10.60 -6.72
N PRO A 43 -1.06 -10.74 -7.01
CA PRO A 43 -2.09 -10.89 -5.98
C PRO A 43 -1.85 -12.13 -5.09
N GLU A 44 -1.10 -13.11 -5.59
CA GLU A 44 -0.70 -14.33 -4.87
C GLU A 44 0.48 -14.13 -3.91
N ALA A 45 1.17 -12.99 -3.95
CA ALA A 45 2.32 -12.71 -3.08
C ALA A 45 1.95 -12.62 -1.60
N ALA A 46 0.68 -12.34 -1.31
CA ALA A 46 0.16 -12.27 0.03
C ALA A 46 -1.29 -12.77 0.06
N PRO A 47 -1.75 -13.30 1.19
CA PRO A 47 -3.13 -13.74 1.34
C PRO A 47 -4.10 -12.57 1.24
N LEU A 48 -5.32 -12.85 0.80
CA LEU A 48 -6.40 -11.86 0.68
C LEU A 48 -6.58 -11.02 1.95
N ARG A 49 -6.44 -11.64 3.14
CA ARG A 49 -6.56 -10.95 4.42
C ARG A 49 -5.59 -9.77 4.53
N GLU A 50 -4.34 -9.93 4.09
CA GLU A 50 -3.29 -8.91 4.23
C GLU A 50 -3.48 -7.79 3.20
N TRP A 51 -3.92 -8.12 2.00
CA TRP A 51 -4.34 -7.13 1.02
C TRP A 51 -5.51 -6.29 1.54
N ASN A 52 -6.49 -6.94 2.16
CA ASN A 52 -7.66 -6.28 2.73
C ASN A 52 -7.32 -5.41 3.93
N ASP A 53 -6.41 -5.88 4.79
CA ASP A 53 -5.87 -5.10 5.90
C ASP A 53 -5.14 -3.86 5.37
N ALA A 54 -4.28 -4.02 4.35
CA ALA A 54 -3.59 -2.90 3.72
C ALA A 54 -4.53 -1.90 3.05
N VAL A 55 -5.58 -2.36 2.36
CA VAL A 55 -6.61 -1.48 1.79
C VAL A 55 -7.30 -0.67 2.88
N THR A 56 -7.78 -1.35 3.92
CA THR A 56 -8.49 -0.71 5.03
C THR A 56 -7.59 0.28 5.75
N TYR A 57 -6.33 -0.11 6.00
CA TYR A 57 -5.34 0.72 6.67
C TYR A 57 -4.99 1.95 5.84
N LEU A 58 -4.59 1.79 4.57
CA LEU A 58 -4.06 2.89 3.75
C LEU A 58 -5.12 3.78 3.12
N THR A 59 -6.26 3.21 2.76
CA THR A 59 -7.28 3.92 1.99
C THR A 59 -8.55 4.18 2.82
N GLY A 60 -8.69 3.52 3.97
CA GLY A 60 -9.93 3.53 4.75
C GLY A 60 -11.12 2.85 4.05
N ARG A 61 -10.91 2.23 2.87
CA ARG A 61 -11.98 1.56 2.12
C ARG A 61 -12.27 0.18 2.68
N GLN A 62 -13.43 -0.34 2.30
CA GLN A 62 -13.82 -1.70 2.60
C GLN A 62 -12.88 -2.73 1.94
N PRO A 63 -12.69 -3.89 2.60
CA PRO A 63 -11.94 -5.00 2.04
C PRO A 63 -12.58 -5.50 0.74
N ALA A 64 -11.75 -5.98 -0.18
CA ALA A 64 -12.21 -6.54 -1.44
C ALA A 64 -12.48 -8.04 -1.34
N ALA A 65 -13.25 -8.56 -2.28
CA ALA A 65 -13.52 -9.99 -2.39
C ALA A 65 -12.31 -10.80 -2.89
N THR A 66 -11.36 -10.17 -3.58
CA THR A 66 -10.17 -10.83 -4.15
C THR A 66 -8.91 -9.97 -3.99
N ALA A 67 -7.75 -10.62 -3.93
CA ALA A 67 -6.47 -9.95 -3.73
C ALA A 67 -6.15 -9.01 -4.91
N ALA A 68 -6.54 -9.39 -6.13
CA ALA A 68 -6.42 -8.54 -7.30
C ALA A 68 -7.25 -7.25 -7.18
N ALA A 69 -8.49 -7.34 -6.67
CA ALA A 69 -9.34 -6.17 -6.46
C ALA A 69 -8.80 -5.27 -5.34
N ALA A 70 -8.30 -5.84 -4.25
CA ALA A 70 -7.65 -5.07 -3.18
C ALA A 70 -6.39 -4.35 -3.68
N ARG A 71 -5.54 -5.04 -4.45
CA ARG A 71 -4.37 -4.43 -5.11
C ARG A 71 -4.77 -3.27 -6.03
N GLN A 72 -5.80 -3.46 -6.86
CA GLN A 72 -6.31 -2.40 -7.74
C GLN A 72 -6.81 -1.19 -6.94
N ALA A 73 -7.51 -1.42 -5.82
CA ALA A 73 -7.97 -0.33 -4.95
C ALA A 73 -6.80 0.48 -4.34
N LEU A 74 -5.72 -0.21 -3.92
CA LEU A 74 -4.50 0.46 -3.44
C LEU A 74 -3.86 1.33 -4.54
N LEU A 75 -3.74 0.78 -5.75
CA LEU A 75 -3.18 1.51 -6.90
C LEU A 75 -4.03 2.75 -7.25
N ASP A 76 -5.36 2.62 -7.27
CA ASP A 76 -6.28 3.73 -7.55
C ASP A 76 -6.14 4.85 -6.50
N SER A 77 -6.10 4.50 -5.22
CA SER A 77 -5.88 5.46 -4.13
C SER A 77 -4.56 6.21 -4.25
N LEU A 78 -3.47 5.51 -4.58
CA LEU A 78 -2.15 6.14 -4.76
C LEU A 78 -2.11 7.06 -5.98
N ARG A 79 -2.85 6.73 -7.05
CA ARG A 79 -2.96 7.58 -8.25
C ARG A 79 -3.77 8.85 -7.98
N ARG A 80 -4.84 8.75 -7.20
CA ARG A 80 -5.72 9.89 -6.89
C ARG A 80 -5.04 10.93 -6.02
N ASP A 81 -4.18 10.49 -5.11
CA ASP A 81 -3.49 11.36 -4.15
C ASP A 81 -2.18 11.96 -4.70
N ALA A 82 -1.65 11.42 -5.81
CA ALA A 82 -0.51 11.97 -6.53
C ALA A 82 -0.78 13.35 -7.18
N GLY A 83 -2.05 13.81 -7.19
CA GLY A 83 -2.43 15.15 -7.65
C GLY A 83 -2.28 16.27 -6.63
N GLY A 84 -1.84 15.98 -5.41
CA GLY A 84 -1.75 16.93 -4.28
C GLY A 84 -0.36 17.50 -3.98
N ALA A 85 0.63 17.36 -4.88
CA ALA A 85 1.91 18.05 -4.73
C ALA A 85 1.74 19.53 -5.12
N GLY A 86 1.17 20.33 -4.21
CA GLY A 86 1.25 21.79 -4.29
C GLY A 86 2.73 22.21 -4.12
N PRO A 87 3.27 23.07 -5.00
CA PRO A 87 4.55 23.71 -4.73
C PRO A 87 4.38 24.74 -3.60
N ASP A 88 5.44 24.88 -2.81
CA ASP A 88 5.69 25.92 -1.80
C ASP A 88 5.21 27.33 -2.22
#